data_AF-A0A953GL99-F1
#
_entry.id   AF-A0A953GL99-F1
#
_cell.length_a   1.000
_cell.length_b   1.000
_cell.length_c   1.000
_cell.angle_alpha   90.00
_cell.angle_beta   90.00
_cell.angle_gamma   90.00
#
_symmetry.space_group_name_H-M   'P 1'
#
loop_
_entity.id
_entity.type
_entity.pdbx_description
1 polymer ?
#
loop_
_entity_poly.entity_id
_entity_poly.type
_entity_poly.pdbx_seq_one_letter_code
_entity_poly.pdbx_strand_id
1 'polypeptide(L)' 'MTDKEKFVTPPVDPPDPSSASLHRQPLEVIKVSAQSRTASVAGAIAGVVRDFGRVDIQAIGAGAVNQAVKAIAIAR' A
#
# COMPACT_ATOMS: atom_id res chain seq x y z
N MET A 1 24.15 8.67 -52.49
CA MET A 1 22.84 8.25 -51.96
C MET A 1 22.90 6.74 -51.81
N THR A 2 22.87 6.12 -50.64
CA THR A 2 21.91 6.34 -49.54
C THR A 2 22.57 5.91 -48.21
N ASP A 3 22.62 6.83 -47.25
CA ASP A 3 23.12 6.62 -45.89
C ASP A 3 22.13 5.71 -45.12
N LYS A 4 22.61 4.58 -44.59
CA LYS A 4 21.76 3.67 -43.82
C LYS A 4 21.64 4.21 -42.40
N GLU A 5 20.42 4.61 -42.06
CA GLU A 5 20.00 5.11 -40.76
C GLU A 5 20.59 4.30 -39.60
N LYS A 6 21.44 4.96 -38.81
CA LYS A 6 21.75 4.56 -37.44
C LYS A 6 20.44 4.60 -36.64
N PHE A 7 19.90 3.43 -36.33
CA PHE A 7 18.95 3.26 -35.24
C PHE A 7 19.70 3.54 -33.93
N VAL A 8 19.84 4.83 -33.60
CA VAL A 8 20.27 5.25 -32.26
C VAL A 8 19.06 4.97 -31.36
N THR A 9 19.08 3.84 -30.66
CA THR A 9 18.25 3.75 -29.45
C THR A 9 18.65 4.94 -28.58
N PRO A 10 17.70 5.77 -28.11
CA PRO A 10 18.05 6.80 -27.16
C PRO A 10 18.80 6.14 -26.00
N PRO A 11 19.77 6.81 -25.37
CA PRO A 11 20.40 6.28 -24.18
C PRO A 11 19.27 5.93 -23.21
N VAL A 12 19.10 4.64 -22.94
CA VAL A 12 18.33 4.20 -21.79
C VAL A 12 19.24 4.58 -20.64
N ASP A 13 19.05 5.79 -20.12
CA ASP A 13 19.72 6.21 -18.90
C ASP A 13 19.52 5.08 -17.87
N PRO A 14 20.58 4.61 -17.19
CA PRO A 14 20.39 3.68 -16.10
C PRO A 14 19.36 4.29 -15.13
N PRO A 15 18.39 3.52 -14.62
CA PRO A 15 17.42 4.05 -13.67
C PRO A 15 18.21 4.74 -12.56
N ASP A 16 18.00 6.05 -12.42
CA ASP A 16 18.72 6.88 -11.46
C ASP A 16 18.69 6.18 -10.09
N PRO A 17 19.84 5.86 -9.46
CA PRO A 17 19.85 5.24 -8.13
C PRO A 17 19.13 6.10 -7.07
N SER A 18 18.93 7.39 -7.33
CA SER A 18 18.11 8.28 -6.50
C SER A 18 16.60 8.00 -6.59
N SER A 19 16.12 7.41 -7.70
CA SER A 19 14.72 7.02 -7.91
C SER A 19 14.35 5.68 -7.23
N ALA A 20 15.35 4.85 -6.89
CA ALA A 20 15.16 3.57 -6.20
C ALA A 20 14.97 3.69 -4.68
N SER A 21 15.07 4.90 -4.14
CA SER A 21 15.02 5.16 -2.69
C SER A 21 13.78 5.94 -2.29
N LEU A 22 12.62 5.58 -2.84
CA LEU A 22 11.36 5.86 -2.14
C LEU A 22 11.45 5.09 -0.82
N HIS A 23 11.70 5.81 0.27
CA HIS A 23 11.62 5.30 1.63
C HIS A 23 10.25 4.63 1.77
N ARG A 24 10.18 3.32 1.53
CA ARG A 24 8.95 2.55 1.63
C ARG A 24 8.71 2.44 3.12
N GLN A 25 8.11 3.49 3.69
CA GLN A 25 7.67 3.50 5.07
C GLN A 25 6.97 2.16 5.30
N PRO A 26 7.45 1.30 6.23
CA PRO A 26 6.90 -0.02 6.41
C PRO A 26 5.38 0.13 6.53
N LEU A 27 4.66 -0.54 5.63
CA LEU A 27 3.21 -0.51 5.65
C LEU A 27 2.78 -1.21 6.93
N GLU A 28 2.18 -0.47 7.85
CA GLU A 28 1.64 -1.06 9.06
C GLU A 28 0.46 -1.96 8.68
N VAL A 29 0.54 -3.22 9.07
CA VAL A 29 -0.43 -4.25 8.70
C VAL A 29 -1.32 -4.56 9.89
N ILE A 30 -2.61 -4.31 9.74
CA ILE A 30 -3.62 -4.74 10.71
C ILE A 30 -4.23 -6.06 10.24
N LYS A 31 -4.02 -7.11 11.02
CA LYS A 31 -4.63 -8.43 10.79
C LYS A 31 -5.98 -8.52 11.50
N VAL A 32 -7.01 -8.87 10.76
CA VAL A 32 -8.38 -8.97 11.26
C VAL A 32 -8.85 -10.42 11.17
N SER A 33 -9.50 -10.91 12.22
CA SER A 33 -10.17 -12.21 12.25
C SER A 33 -11.68 -12.03 12.43
N ALA A 34 -12.44 -13.11 12.29
CA ALA A 34 -13.88 -13.07 12.52
C ALA A 34 -14.27 -12.66 13.96
N GLN A 35 -13.37 -12.88 14.92
CA GLN A 35 -13.56 -12.56 16.34
C GLN A 35 -13.04 -11.16 16.72
N SER A 36 -12.38 -10.45 15.80
CA SER A 36 -11.91 -9.09 16.05
C SER A 36 -13.07 -8.16 16.39
N ARG A 37 -12.91 -7.36 17.45
CA ARG A 37 -13.87 -6.33 17.82
C ARG A 37 -13.74 -5.14 16.88
N THR A 38 -14.82 -4.84 16.16
CA THR A 38 -14.87 -3.78 15.14
C THR A 38 -14.35 -2.43 15.66
N ALA A 39 -14.77 -2.01 16.86
CA ALA A 39 -14.36 -0.73 17.44
C ALA A 39 -12.85 -0.66 17.73
N SER A 40 -12.25 -1.76 18.19
CA SER A 40 -10.80 -1.83 18.46
C SER A 40 -10.01 -1.74 17.16
N VAL A 41 -10.46 -2.44 16.11
CA VAL A 41 -9.84 -2.38 14.78
C VAL A 41 -9.97 -0.97 14.19
N ALA A 42 -11.12 -0.31 14.35
CA ALA A 42 -11.33 1.05 13.86
C ALA A 42 -10.40 2.06 14.55
N GLY A 43 -10.21 1.94 15.87
CA GLY A 43 -9.26 2.78 16.61
C GLY A 43 -7.82 2.60 16.14
N ALA A 44 -7.39 1.35 15.88
CA ALA A 44 -6.08 1.06 15.34
C ALA A 44 -5.89 1.64 13.93
N ILE A 45 -6.89 1.49 13.04
CA ILE A 45 -6.89 2.09 11.70
C ILE A 45 -6.73 3.61 11.80
N ALA A 46 -7.55 4.27 12.62
CA ALA A 46 -7.53 5.73 12.79
C ALA A 46 -6.18 6.23 13.34
N GLY A 47 -5.56 5.49 14.26
CA GLY A 47 -4.23 5.81 14.79
C GLY A 47 -3.15 5.71 13.70
N VAL A 48 -3.09 4.57 13.01
CA VAL A 48 -2.08 4.34 11.96
C VAL A 48 -2.24 5.33 10.80
N VAL A 49 -3.47 5.59 10.35
CA VAL A 49 -3.71 6.55 9.26
C VAL A 49 -3.36 7.98 9.69
N ARG A 50 -3.58 8.35 10.95
CA ARG A 50 -3.16 9.67 11.48
C ARG A 50 -1.65 9.86 11.44
N ASP A 51 -0.89 8.80 11.75
CA ASP A 51 0.57 8.89 11.88
C ASP A 51 1.30 8.65 10.54
N PHE A 52 0.82 7.69 9.74
CA PHE A 52 1.50 7.23 8.51
C PHE A 52 0.73 7.54 7.23
N GLY A 53 -0.50 8.05 7.31
CA GLY A 53 -1.35 8.37 6.16
C GLY A 53 -1.90 7.15 5.40
N ARG A 54 -1.48 5.93 5.75
CA ARG A 54 -1.88 4.69 5.08
C ARG A 54 -1.78 3.50 6.03
N VAL A 55 -2.61 2.50 5.79
CA VAL A 55 -2.62 1.22 6.51
C VAL A 55 -2.96 0.10 5.54
N ASP A 56 -2.38 -1.08 5.72
CA ASP A 56 -2.79 -2.29 5.01
C ASP A 56 -3.61 -3.18 5.95
N ILE A 57 -4.72 -3.74 5.44
CA ILE A 57 -5.64 -4.55 6.24
C ILE A 57 -5.72 -5.93 5.64
N GLN A 58 -5.33 -6.92 6.42
CA GLN A 58 -5.34 -8.32 5.99
C GLN A 58 -6.44 -9.07 6.75
N ALA A 59 -7.45 -9.52 6.01
CA ALA A 59 -8.59 -10.26 6.53
C ALA A 59 -8.85 -11.48 5.63
N ILE A 60 -8.87 -12.67 6.23
CA ILE A 60 -9.10 -13.93 5.51
C ILE A 60 -10.42 -14.55 5.95
N GLY A 61 -11.29 -14.82 4.98
CA GLY A 61 -12.62 -15.40 5.19
C GLY A 61 -13.72 -14.38 5.48
N ALA A 62 -14.97 -14.77 5.23
CA ALA A 62 -16.13 -13.86 5.23
C ALA A 62 -16.32 -13.10 6.56
N GLY A 63 -16.14 -13.79 7.70
CA GLY A 63 -16.28 -13.17 9.02
C GLY A 63 -15.26 -12.08 9.28
N ALA A 64 -13.98 -12.33 8.95
CA ALA A 64 -12.92 -11.35 9.10
C ALA A 64 -13.12 -10.14 8.18
N VAL A 65 -13.48 -10.38 6.92
CA VAL A 65 -13.75 -9.32 5.94
C VAL A 65 -14.92 -8.44 6.38
N ASN A 66 -16.01 -9.02 6.89
CA ASN A 66 -17.14 -8.26 7.44
C ASN A 66 -16.69 -7.35 8.59
N GLN A 67 -15.85 -7.85 9.50
CA GLN A 67 -15.32 -7.02 10.60
C GLN A 67 -14.40 -5.91 10.10
N ALA A 68 -13.53 -6.19 9.13
CA ALA A 68 -12.66 -5.21 8.52
C ALA A 68 -13.45 -4.08 7.86
N VAL A 69 -14.43 -4.41 7.01
CA VAL A 69 -15.27 -3.43 6.32
C VAL A 69 -16.08 -2.58 7.31
N LYS A 70 -16.67 -3.21 8.34
CA LYS A 70 -17.34 -2.47 9.41
C LYS A 70 -16.39 -1.52 10.16
N ALA A 71 -15.15 -1.96 10.42
CA ALA A 71 -14.16 -1.14 11.12
C ALA A 71 -13.69 0.05 10.27
N ILE A 72 -13.43 -0.15 8.98
CA ILE A 72 -13.12 0.93 8.02
C ILE A 72 -14.27 1.94 7.99
N ALA A 73 -15.52 1.45 7.97
CA ALA A 73 -16.68 2.32 8.01
C ALA A 73 -16.75 3.15 9.31
N ILE A 74 -16.29 2.64 10.45
CA ILE A 74 -16.29 3.39 11.73
C ILE A 74 -15.09 4.34 11.84
N ALA A 75 -13.94 4.00 11.27
CA ALA A 75 -12.68 4.75 11.37
C ALA A 75 -12.64 6.06 10.57
N ARG A 76 -13.77 6.47 9.98
CA ARG A 76 -13.94 7.71 9.21
C ARG A 76 -13.74 8.96 10.05
#